data_AF-A0A3R7EEX9-F1
#
_entry.id   AF-A0A3R7EEX9-F1
#
_cell.length_a   1.000
_cell.length_b   1.000
_cell.length_c   1.000
_cell.angle_alpha   90.00
_cell.angle_beta   90.00
_cell.angle_gamma   90.00
#
_symmetry.space_group_name_H-M   'P 1'
#
loop_
_entity.id
_entity.type
_entity.pdbx_description
1 polymer ?
#
loop_
_entity_poly.entity_id
_entity_poly.type
_entity_poly.pdbx_seq_one_letter_code
_entity_poly.pdbx_strand_id
1 'polypeptide(L)'
;MLTLADPKIRRIPLIDNGERLIPLDGLNARIVVDSSKENADALGYELCFYVRETVGHKLVEAVLQTPDNYAFLIKESLRPQNLQALWFGDYLLSIVEANPELSEGDAVALAARFVAPPSVAGHPTGGAVDLTLCDLRGYELDLGCAYDQDEKTSNGACLSHFDQLSVAHFGQVGFARRRELEAARRAFEQRRANGIFKVLNLPGNRRLRHVQLLRSRADASQLGDGNEISEMPESHGNMSPGRECGMLNHCPGGTVMECQSA
;
A
#
# COMPACT_ATOMS: atom_id res chain seq x y z
N MET A 1 11.82 4.58 21.26
CA MET A 1 10.68 4.72 20.32
C MET A 1 9.69 3.61 20.66
N LEU A 2 8.39 3.90 20.78
CA LEU A 2 7.37 2.87 21.01
C LEU A 2 7.06 2.20 19.66
N THR A 3 6.94 0.87 19.63
CA THR A 3 6.44 0.15 18.43
C THR A 3 4.91 0.07 18.47
N LEU A 4 4.27 -0.27 17.36
CA LEU A 4 2.82 -0.50 17.33
C LEU A 4 2.39 -1.72 18.17
N ALA A 5 3.32 -2.62 18.50
CA ALA A 5 3.07 -3.72 19.43
C ALA A 5 3.22 -3.33 20.91
N ASP A 6 3.67 -2.11 21.22
CA ASP A 6 3.84 -1.67 22.61
C ASP A 6 2.50 -1.76 23.37
N PRO A 7 2.47 -2.32 24.60
CA PRO A 7 1.25 -2.44 25.39
C PRO A 7 0.50 -1.12 25.57
N LYS A 8 1.22 0.02 25.56
CA LYS A 8 0.62 1.35 25.67
C LYS A 8 -0.21 1.72 24.44
N ILE A 9 0.17 1.26 23.26
CA ILE A 9 -0.55 1.47 22.00
C ILE A 9 -1.67 0.43 21.87
N ARG A 10 -1.38 -0.84 22.15
CA ARG A 10 -2.35 -1.95 22.04
C ARG A 10 -3.60 -1.80 22.91
N ARG A 11 -3.51 -1.06 24.01
CA ARG A 11 -4.66 -0.77 24.89
C ARG A 11 -5.55 0.38 24.41
N ILE A 12 -5.12 1.13 23.39
CA ILE A 12 -5.95 2.18 22.80
C ILE A 12 -7.02 1.46 21.97
N PRO A 13 -8.32 1.66 22.26
CA PRO A 13 -9.37 0.99 21.52
C PRO A 13 -9.39 1.51 20.08
N LEU A 14 -9.47 0.56 19.13
CA LEU A 14 -9.72 0.89 17.73
C LEU A 14 -11.24 1.11 17.56
N ILE A 15 -11.62 2.36 17.30
CA ILE A 15 -13.02 2.79 17.18
C ILE A 15 -13.19 3.38 15.78
N ASP A 16 -14.21 2.91 15.06
CA ASP A 16 -14.61 3.54 13.82
C ASP A 16 -15.13 4.96 14.11
N ASN A 17 -14.55 5.96 13.44
CA ASN A 17 -14.96 7.35 13.58
C ASN A 17 -16.17 7.72 12.70
N GLY A 18 -16.67 6.79 11.88
CA GLY A 18 -17.82 6.97 11.01
C GLY A 18 -17.56 7.87 9.80
N GLU A 19 -16.32 8.31 9.57
CA GLU A 19 -16.00 9.13 8.41
C GLU A 19 -16.14 8.32 7.12
N ARG A 20 -16.60 8.96 6.04
CA ARG A 20 -16.62 8.31 4.73
C ARG A 20 -15.20 8.02 4.26
N LEU A 21 -15.08 6.95 3.47
CA LEU A 21 -13.91 6.73 2.63
C LEU A 21 -14.08 7.55 1.35
N ILE A 22 -13.08 8.35 1.01
CA ILE A 22 -13.04 9.17 -0.20
C ILE A 22 -11.90 8.70 -1.11
N PRO A 23 -12.07 8.77 -2.44
CA PRO A 23 -10.99 8.41 -3.37
C PRO A 23 -9.85 9.43 -3.27
N LEU A 24 -8.62 8.93 -3.41
CA LEU A 24 -7.43 9.77 -3.53
C LEU A 24 -7.22 10.26 -4.97
N ASP A 25 -7.69 9.50 -5.96
CA ASP A 25 -7.62 9.91 -7.36
C ASP A 25 -8.49 11.15 -7.59
N GLY A 26 -7.91 12.16 -8.25
CA GLY A 26 -8.55 13.45 -8.48
C GLY A 26 -8.72 14.35 -7.25
N LEU A 27 -8.25 13.96 -6.06
CA LEU A 27 -8.39 14.76 -4.84
C LEU A 27 -7.63 16.09 -4.89
N ASN A 28 -6.45 16.09 -5.52
CA ASN A 28 -5.65 17.28 -5.83
C ASN A 28 -4.75 17.00 -7.04
N ALA A 29 -4.47 18.01 -7.87
CA ALA A 29 -3.61 17.83 -9.05
C ALA A 29 -2.18 17.36 -8.74
N ARG A 30 -1.70 17.55 -7.50
CA ARG A 30 -0.38 17.09 -7.03
C ARG A 30 -0.44 15.84 -6.15
N ILE A 31 -1.58 15.16 -6.09
CA ILE A 31 -1.72 13.84 -5.45
C ILE A 31 -2.01 12.84 -6.57
N VAL A 32 -1.03 12.01 -6.89
CA VAL A 32 -1.08 11.03 -7.98
C VAL A 32 -1.10 9.64 -7.37
N VAL A 33 -1.96 8.75 -7.87
CA VAL A 33 -2.00 7.35 -7.44
C VAL A 33 -1.13 6.48 -8.35
N ASP A 34 -0.34 5.58 -7.78
CA ASP A 34 0.43 4.60 -8.55
C ASP A 34 -0.43 3.35 -8.83
N SER A 35 -1.34 3.48 -9.80
CA SER A 35 -2.18 2.38 -10.27
C SER A 35 -1.47 1.48 -11.30
N SER A 36 -0.13 1.52 -11.38
CA SER A 36 0.63 0.70 -12.31
C SER A 36 0.52 -0.78 -11.98
N LYS A 37 0.61 -1.62 -13.02
CA LYS A 37 0.66 -3.08 -12.83
C LYS A 37 1.89 -3.47 -12.00
N GLU A 38 3.00 -2.78 -12.20
CA GLU A 38 4.23 -3.00 -11.48
C GLU A 38 4.06 -2.77 -9.96
N ASN A 39 3.27 -1.77 -9.55
CA ASN A 39 2.98 -1.52 -8.13
C ASN A 39 2.03 -2.58 -7.57
N ALA A 40 0.93 -2.87 -8.29
CA ALA A 40 -0.04 -3.90 -7.88
C ALA A 40 0.61 -5.29 -7.74
N ASP A 41 1.48 -5.67 -8.68
CA ASP A 41 2.22 -6.94 -8.63
C ASP A 41 3.24 -6.95 -7.47
N ALA A 42 3.82 -5.80 -7.08
CA ALA A 42 4.73 -5.71 -5.93
C ALA A 42 4.00 -6.04 -4.63
N LEU A 43 2.86 -5.39 -4.43
CA LEU A 43 2.05 -5.52 -3.23
C LEU A 43 1.32 -6.88 -3.22
N GLY A 44 0.98 -7.40 -4.39
CA GLY A 44 0.37 -8.71 -4.58
C GLY A 44 -1.14 -8.70 -4.36
N TYR A 45 -1.79 -7.56 -4.58
CA TYR A 45 -3.24 -7.41 -4.51
C TYR A 45 -3.74 -6.23 -5.36
N GLU A 46 -5.04 -6.20 -5.65
CA GLU A 46 -5.68 -5.10 -6.37
C GLU A 46 -5.77 -3.84 -5.50
N LEU A 47 -5.20 -2.74 -5.98
CA LEU A 47 -5.04 -1.52 -5.20
C LEU A 47 -6.33 -0.73 -5.11
N CYS A 48 -6.67 -0.31 -3.89
CA CYS A 48 -7.82 0.53 -3.60
C CYS A 48 -7.33 1.85 -2.99
N PHE A 49 -7.39 2.93 -3.78
CA PHE A 49 -6.87 4.23 -3.38
C PHE A 49 -7.91 5.10 -2.67
N TYR A 50 -8.29 4.69 -1.46
CA TYR A 50 -9.26 5.38 -0.63
C TYR A 50 -8.72 5.64 0.77
N VAL A 51 -9.12 6.76 1.35
CA VAL A 51 -8.78 7.13 2.73
C VAL A 51 -9.97 7.73 3.44
N ARG A 52 -9.93 7.77 4.76
CA ARG A 52 -10.91 8.53 5.55
C ARG A 52 -10.83 10.01 5.17
N GLU A 53 -11.98 10.68 5.14
CA GLU A 53 -12.11 12.08 4.72
C GLU A 53 -11.09 13.02 5.38
N THR A 54 -10.89 12.90 6.70
CA THR A 54 -9.90 13.70 7.44
C THR A 54 -8.46 13.42 7.00
N VAL A 55 -8.12 12.18 6.64
CA VAL A 55 -6.80 11.83 6.11
C VAL A 55 -6.58 12.48 4.74
N GLY A 56 -7.60 12.44 3.87
CA GLY A 56 -7.54 13.10 2.57
C GLY A 56 -7.32 14.62 2.69
N HIS A 57 -8.06 15.30 3.59
CA HIS A 57 -7.86 16.74 3.83
C HIS A 57 -6.44 17.05 4.31
N LYS A 58 -5.91 16.28 5.26
CA LYS A 58 -4.53 16.44 5.75
C LYS A 58 -3.49 16.20 4.65
N LEU A 59 -3.75 15.26 3.74
CA LEU A 59 -2.87 14.99 2.61
C LEU A 59 -2.84 16.18 1.64
N VAL A 60 -3.98 16.82 1.39
CA VAL A 60 -4.06 18.06 0.61
C VAL A 60 -3.32 19.21 1.30
N GLU A 61 -3.52 19.40 2.60
CA GLU A 61 -2.79 20.41 3.38
C GLU A 61 -1.27 20.20 3.34
N ALA A 62 -0.82 18.95 3.38
CA ALA A 62 0.59 18.58 3.31
C ALA A 62 1.20 18.83 1.93
N VAL A 63 0.51 18.44 0.85
CA VAL A 63 1.04 18.66 -0.51
C VAL A 63 1.11 20.14 -0.86
N LEU A 64 0.19 20.96 -0.31
CA LEU A 64 0.21 22.42 -0.49
C LEU A 64 1.39 23.11 0.21
N GLN A 65 2.00 22.47 1.22
CA GLN A 65 3.20 22.95 1.91
C GLN A 65 4.50 22.41 1.29
N THR A 66 4.39 21.48 0.33
CA THR A 66 5.53 20.92 -0.39
C THR A 66 5.93 21.86 -1.54
N PRO A 67 7.22 21.99 -1.89
CA PRO A 67 7.64 22.81 -3.02
C PRO A 67 6.86 22.52 -4.31
N ASP A 68 6.56 23.57 -5.08
CA ASP A 68 5.64 23.49 -6.23
C ASP A 68 6.12 22.63 -7.39
N ASN A 69 7.40 22.23 -7.39
CA ASN A 69 7.99 21.33 -8.37
C ASN A 69 7.86 19.83 -7.99
N TYR A 70 7.18 19.51 -6.88
CA TYR A 70 6.95 18.14 -6.42
C TYR A 70 5.47 17.83 -6.23
N ALA A 71 5.17 16.54 -6.33
CA ALA A 71 3.87 15.94 -6.08
C ALA A 71 4.03 14.72 -5.16
N PHE A 72 2.92 14.26 -4.57
CA PHE A 72 2.85 13.00 -3.86
C PHE A 72 2.47 11.89 -4.83
N LEU A 73 3.23 10.80 -4.82
CA LEU A 73 2.90 9.55 -5.49
C LEU A 73 2.46 8.53 -4.44
N ILE A 74 1.16 8.25 -4.39
CA ILE A 74 0.56 7.32 -3.45
C ILE A 74 0.82 5.90 -3.92
N LYS A 75 1.54 5.13 -3.11
CA LYS A 75 1.90 3.74 -3.38
C LYS A 75 0.86 2.78 -2.83
N GLU A 76 0.31 3.11 -1.67
CA GLU A 76 -0.69 2.28 -1.00
C GLU A 76 -1.60 3.10 -0.07
N SER A 77 -2.85 2.65 0.14
CA SER A 77 -3.75 3.22 1.15
C SER A 77 -4.68 2.14 1.75
N LEU A 78 -5.89 1.94 1.21
CA LEU A 78 -6.86 1.00 1.78
C LEU A 78 -6.50 -0.46 1.43
N ARG A 79 -6.09 -1.22 2.46
CA ARG A 79 -5.73 -2.63 2.33
C ARG A 79 -6.79 -3.54 2.96
N PRO A 80 -7.15 -4.69 2.36
CA PRO A 80 -8.03 -5.67 3.00
C PRO A 80 -7.50 -6.16 4.36
N GLN A 81 -8.40 -6.27 5.36
CA GLN A 81 -8.02 -6.66 6.73
C GLN A 81 -7.43 -8.08 6.81
N ASN A 82 -7.97 -9.03 6.03
CA ASN A 82 -7.44 -10.38 5.93
C ASN A 82 -5.99 -10.40 5.39
N LEU A 83 -5.67 -9.49 4.48
CA LEU A 83 -4.33 -9.38 3.91
C LEU A 83 -3.34 -8.83 4.94
N GLN A 84 -3.75 -7.85 5.76
CA GLN A 84 -2.95 -7.37 6.89
C GLN A 84 -2.63 -8.50 7.88
N ALA A 85 -3.63 -9.34 8.20
CA ALA A 85 -3.46 -10.48 9.10
C ALA A 85 -2.50 -11.52 8.52
N LEU A 86 -2.62 -11.82 7.23
CA LEU A 86 -1.72 -12.74 6.54
C LEU A 86 -0.28 -12.21 6.57
N TRP A 87 -0.05 -10.96 6.15
CA TRP A 87 1.30 -10.40 6.08
C TRP A 87 1.98 -10.33 7.45
N PHE A 88 1.24 -9.95 8.49
CA PHE A 88 1.77 -9.95 9.84
C PHE A 88 2.11 -11.36 10.32
N GLY A 89 1.23 -12.34 10.08
CA GLY A 89 1.44 -13.73 10.46
C GLY A 89 2.67 -14.34 9.78
N ASP A 90 2.77 -14.19 8.46
CA ASP A 90 3.89 -14.72 7.67
C ASP A 90 5.22 -14.09 8.10
N TYR A 91 5.24 -12.78 8.33
CA TYR A 91 6.45 -12.10 8.76
C TYR A 91 6.86 -12.50 10.18
N LEU A 92 5.90 -12.60 11.11
CA LEU A 92 6.15 -13.06 12.47
C LEU A 92 6.73 -14.49 12.49
N LEU A 93 6.19 -15.40 11.68
CA LEU A 93 6.74 -16.75 11.54
C LEU A 93 8.21 -16.72 11.07
N SER A 94 8.52 -15.90 10.07
CA SER A 94 9.90 -15.75 9.60
C SER A 94 10.86 -15.23 10.69
N ILE A 95 10.39 -14.33 11.56
CA ILE A 95 11.16 -13.82 12.70
C ILE A 95 11.40 -14.91 13.74
N VAL A 96 10.38 -15.70 14.08
CA VAL A 96 10.49 -16.80 15.04
C VAL A 96 11.41 -17.91 14.52
N GLU A 97 11.32 -18.25 13.24
CA GLU A 97 12.20 -19.24 12.61
C GLU A 97 13.67 -18.80 12.61
N ALA A 98 13.92 -17.51 12.39
CA ALA A 98 15.27 -16.95 12.36
C ALA A 98 15.86 -16.71 13.75
N ASN A 99 15.03 -16.59 14.80
CA ASN A 99 15.45 -16.25 16.16
C ASN A 99 14.67 -17.09 17.20
N PRO A 100 14.90 -18.42 17.24
CA PRO A 100 14.12 -19.36 18.06
C PRO A 100 14.25 -19.14 19.58
N GLU A 101 15.23 -18.34 20.02
CA GLU A 101 15.45 -17.95 21.40
C GLU A 101 14.58 -16.76 21.87
N LEU A 102 13.96 -16.02 20.94
CA LEU A 102 13.11 -14.89 21.31
C LEU A 102 11.86 -15.35 22.04
N SER A 103 11.43 -14.55 23.02
CA SER A 103 10.09 -14.69 23.57
C SER A 103 9.05 -14.32 22.51
N GLU A 104 7.81 -14.84 22.65
CA GLU A 104 6.70 -14.46 21.76
C GLU A 104 6.50 -12.93 21.73
N GLY A 105 6.60 -12.28 22.89
CA GLY A 105 6.47 -10.83 23.01
C GLY A 105 7.55 -10.07 22.25
N ASP A 106 8.81 -10.54 22.31
CA ASP A 106 9.93 -9.90 21.62
C ASP A 106 9.85 -10.15 20.10
N ALA A 107 9.45 -11.34 19.67
CA ALA A 107 9.24 -11.65 18.26
C ALA A 107 8.12 -10.77 17.67
N VAL A 108 7.00 -10.61 18.39
CA VAL A 108 5.92 -9.70 18.01
C VAL A 108 6.40 -8.25 17.96
N ALA A 109 7.17 -7.80 18.95
CA ALA A 109 7.71 -6.45 18.99
C ALA A 109 8.67 -6.17 17.83
N LEU A 110 9.50 -7.15 17.46
CA LEU A 110 10.42 -7.09 16.34
C LEU A 110 9.67 -7.08 15.00
N ALA A 111 8.69 -7.96 14.81
CA ALA A 111 7.85 -7.99 13.61
C ALA A 111 7.09 -6.67 13.43
N ALA A 112 6.57 -6.11 14.52
CA ALA A 112 5.82 -4.85 14.55
C ALA A 112 6.64 -3.59 14.22
N ARG A 113 7.95 -3.72 14.00
CA ARG A 113 8.79 -2.62 13.48
C ARG A 113 8.55 -2.37 11.99
N PHE A 114 8.15 -3.39 11.24
CA PHE A 114 7.98 -3.32 9.79
C PHE A 114 6.55 -3.65 9.35
N VAL A 115 5.86 -4.57 10.03
CA VAL A 115 4.48 -4.92 9.70
C VAL A 115 3.60 -4.71 10.93
N ALA A 116 2.63 -3.80 10.83
CA ALA A 116 1.73 -3.50 11.93
C ALA A 116 0.88 -4.73 12.33
N PRO A 117 0.72 -5.03 13.63
CA PRO A 117 -0.24 -6.03 14.08
C PRO A 117 -1.67 -5.66 13.62
N PRO A 118 -2.53 -6.63 13.24
CA PRO A 118 -3.85 -6.34 12.70
C PRO A 118 -4.75 -5.50 13.61
N SER A 119 -4.60 -5.63 14.93
CA SER A 119 -5.38 -4.89 15.93
C SER A 119 -5.12 -3.38 15.96
N VAL A 120 -4.04 -2.92 15.32
CA VAL A 120 -3.58 -1.52 15.36
C VAL A 120 -3.17 -0.98 13.97
N ALA A 121 -3.43 -1.75 12.90
CA ALA A 121 -3.02 -1.38 11.56
C ALA A 121 -3.92 -0.27 10.97
N GLY A 122 -3.31 0.75 10.37
CA GLY A 122 -4.02 1.89 9.79
C GLY A 122 -4.57 1.66 8.38
N HIS A 123 -3.90 0.89 7.54
CA HIS A 123 -4.35 0.66 6.15
C HIS A 123 -5.76 0.05 6.07
N PRO A 124 -6.11 -0.97 6.86
CA PRO A 124 -7.47 -1.55 6.80
C PRO A 124 -8.59 -0.62 7.23
N THR A 125 -8.28 0.51 7.87
CA THR A 125 -9.29 1.48 8.34
C THR A 125 -9.43 2.67 7.41
N GLY A 126 -8.59 2.78 6.37
CA GLY A 126 -8.42 4.00 5.57
C GLY A 126 -7.71 5.13 6.33
N GLY A 127 -7.09 4.81 7.47
CA GLY A 127 -6.42 5.76 8.35
C GLY A 127 -4.93 5.97 8.03
N ALA A 128 -4.40 5.29 7.02
CA ALA A 128 -3.00 5.34 6.63
C ALA A 128 -2.82 5.40 5.11
N VAL A 129 -1.67 5.92 4.69
CA VAL A 129 -1.25 6.09 3.31
C VAL A 129 0.27 5.93 3.30
N ASP A 130 0.76 5.12 2.36
CA ASP A 130 2.18 5.04 2.03
C ASP A 130 2.41 5.79 0.71
N LEU A 131 3.36 6.72 0.73
CA LEU A 131 3.65 7.58 -0.40
C LEU A 131 5.14 7.86 -0.55
N THR A 132 5.50 8.31 -1.73
CA THR A 132 6.82 8.87 -2.06
C THR A 132 6.63 10.24 -2.75
N LEU A 133 7.71 10.95 -3.01
CA LEU A 133 7.68 12.18 -3.79
C LEU A 133 7.92 11.85 -5.27
N CYS A 134 7.26 12.59 -6.16
CA CYS A 134 7.56 12.57 -7.58
C CYS A 134 7.71 14.00 -8.13
N ASP A 135 8.37 14.14 -9.28
CA ASP A 135 8.35 15.39 -10.04
C ASP A 135 6.97 15.60 -10.68
N LEU A 136 6.73 16.77 -11.26
CA LEU A 136 5.45 17.09 -11.92
C LEU A 136 5.17 16.24 -13.17
N ARG A 137 6.11 15.41 -13.62
CA ARG A 137 5.93 14.46 -14.72
C ARG A 137 5.65 13.04 -14.20
N GLY A 138 5.54 12.86 -12.88
CA GLY A 138 5.26 11.59 -12.21
C GLY A 138 6.49 10.70 -12.02
N TYR A 139 7.71 11.20 -12.23
CA TYR A 139 8.92 10.42 -11.93
C TYR A 139 9.22 10.48 -10.44
N GLU A 140 9.20 9.30 -9.81
CA GLU A 140 9.59 9.11 -8.43
C GLU A 140 10.98 9.70 -8.14
N LEU A 141 11.08 10.46 -7.05
CA LEU A 141 12.34 10.99 -6.54
C LEU A 141 13.10 9.92 -5.80
N ASP A 142 14.42 10.02 -5.88
CA ASP A 142 15.30 9.22 -5.06
C ASP A 142 15.43 9.87 -3.66
N LEU A 143 14.77 9.26 -2.67
CA LEU A 143 14.77 9.76 -1.29
C LEU A 143 15.82 9.05 -0.41
N GLY A 144 16.76 8.31 -1.01
CA GLY A 144 17.85 7.62 -0.34
C GLY A 144 17.73 6.09 -0.31
N CYS A 145 16.50 5.56 -0.37
CA CYS A 145 16.23 4.14 -0.58
C CYS A 145 14.98 3.92 -1.43
N ALA A 146 14.79 2.70 -1.91
CA ALA A 146 13.55 2.34 -2.58
C ALA A 146 12.37 2.32 -1.61
N TYR A 147 11.17 2.47 -2.16
CA TYR A 147 9.93 2.12 -1.48
C TYR A 147 9.99 0.69 -0.90
N ASP A 148 9.51 0.52 0.33
CA ASP A 148 9.50 -0.74 1.10
C ASP A 148 10.86 -1.44 1.30
N GLN A 149 11.97 -0.74 1.10
CA GLN A 149 13.29 -1.31 1.34
C GLN A 149 13.57 -1.42 2.85
N ASP A 150 13.93 -2.62 3.31
CA ASP A 150 14.22 -2.87 4.73
C ASP A 150 15.52 -2.20 5.21
N GLU A 151 15.69 -2.12 6.55
CA GLU A 151 16.84 -1.50 7.22
C GLU A 151 18.17 -2.12 6.77
N LYS A 152 18.22 -3.45 6.61
CA LYS A 152 19.44 -4.17 6.25
C LYS A 152 19.88 -3.85 4.82
N THR A 153 18.94 -3.83 3.89
CA THR A 153 19.19 -3.64 2.46
C THR A 153 19.39 -2.16 2.15
N SER A 154 18.77 -1.26 2.91
CA SER A 154 18.95 0.19 2.78
C SER A 154 20.15 0.74 3.55
N ASN A 155 20.87 -0.09 4.30
CA ASN A 155 21.92 0.35 5.23
C ASN A 155 21.43 1.46 6.17
N GLY A 156 20.19 1.32 6.66
CA GLY A 156 19.53 2.28 7.54
C GLY A 156 18.87 3.48 6.85
N ALA A 157 19.00 3.66 5.53
CA ALA A 157 18.42 4.81 4.83
C ALA A 157 16.88 4.89 4.89
N CYS A 158 16.18 3.78 5.19
CA CYS A 158 14.73 3.76 5.41
C CYS A 158 14.29 4.36 6.75
N LEU A 159 15.23 4.69 7.66
CA LEU A 159 14.93 5.21 8.99
C LEU A 159 14.79 6.73 8.95
N SER A 160 13.75 7.29 9.59
CA SER A 160 13.48 8.73 9.59
C SER A 160 14.58 9.59 10.23
N HIS A 161 15.55 8.99 10.93
CA HIS A 161 16.68 9.67 11.56
C HIS A 161 18.01 9.43 10.81
N PHE A 162 17.96 8.88 9.60
CA PHE A 162 19.14 8.72 8.76
C PHE A 162 19.64 10.07 8.27
N ASP A 163 20.89 10.41 8.55
CA ASP A 163 21.49 11.72 8.30
C ASP A 163 22.57 11.72 7.19
N GLN A 164 22.81 10.57 6.56
CA GLN A 164 23.86 10.38 5.54
C GLN A 164 23.31 10.39 4.11
N LEU A 165 22.25 11.18 3.85
CA LEU A 165 21.74 11.39 2.49
C LEU A 165 22.77 12.20 1.67
N SER A 166 23.22 11.65 0.55
CA SER A 166 24.11 12.39 -0.36
C SER A 166 23.32 13.33 -1.28
N VAL A 167 23.89 14.47 -1.65
CA VAL A 167 23.26 15.48 -2.52
C VAL A 167 22.90 14.93 -3.90
N ALA A 168 23.54 13.83 -4.34
CA ALA A 168 23.24 13.16 -5.60
C ALA A 168 21.83 12.55 -5.69
N HIS A 169 21.11 12.42 -4.56
CA HIS A 169 19.74 11.91 -4.51
C HIS A 169 18.69 12.97 -4.92
N PHE A 170 19.02 14.26 -4.77
CA PHE A 170 18.13 15.35 -5.19
C PHE A 170 18.49 15.81 -6.60
N GLY A 171 17.94 15.13 -7.62
CA GLY A 171 17.81 15.71 -8.96
C GLY A 171 18.54 15.05 -10.13
N GLN A 172 18.68 13.73 -10.20
CA GLN A 172 19.04 13.07 -11.47
C GLN A 172 18.17 11.85 -11.82
N VAL A 173 17.33 12.10 -12.83
CA VAL A 173 16.65 11.20 -13.79
C VAL A 173 16.85 9.69 -13.58
N GLY A 174 15.75 9.05 -13.16
CA GLY A 174 15.61 7.60 -13.12
C GLY A 174 15.73 6.98 -14.51
N PHE A 175 16.67 6.05 -14.67
CA PHE A 175 16.58 4.93 -15.63
C PHE A 175 17.63 3.85 -15.30
N ALA A 176 18.83 4.24 -14.88
CA ALA A 176 19.91 3.30 -14.56
C ALA A 176 19.68 2.56 -13.22
N ARG A 177 19.24 3.27 -12.18
CA ARG A 177 18.98 2.67 -10.85
C ARG A 177 17.79 1.69 -10.85
N ARG A 178 16.84 1.86 -11.78
CA ARG A 178 15.66 0.97 -11.95
C ARG A 178 16.04 -0.50 -12.20
N ARG A 179 17.08 -0.79 -12.99
CA ARG A 179 17.48 -2.18 -13.28
C ARG A 179 18.16 -2.87 -12.10
N GLU A 180 18.97 -2.14 -11.33
CA GLU A 180 19.58 -2.66 -10.10
C GLU A 180 18.53 -2.84 -9.00
N LEU A 181 17.55 -1.93 -8.93
CA LEU A 181 16.38 -2.00 -8.04
C LEU A 181 15.44 -3.15 -8.41
N GLU A 182 15.20 -3.41 -9.69
CA GLU A 182 14.45 -4.59 -10.17
C GLU A 182 15.16 -5.90 -9.80
N ALA A 183 16.50 -5.95 -9.81
CA ALA A 183 17.25 -7.12 -9.40
C ALA A 183 17.17 -7.37 -7.88
N ALA A 184 17.24 -6.30 -7.07
CA ALA A 184 17.06 -6.39 -5.61
C ALA A 184 15.61 -6.74 -5.22
N ARG A 185 14.64 -6.18 -5.93
CA ARG A 185 13.21 -6.48 -5.79
C ARG A 185 12.89 -7.91 -6.21
N ARG A 186 13.44 -8.40 -7.33
CA ARG A 186 13.36 -9.82 -7.72
C ARG A 186 13.97 -10.72 -6.66
N ALA A 187 15.10 -10.35 -6.04
CA ALA A 187 15.70 -11.13 -4.96
C ALA A 187 14.87 -11.14 -3.66
N PHE A 188 14.02 -10.14 -3.43
CA PHE A 188 13.04 -10.11 -2.34
C PHE A 188 11.79 -10.92 -2.68
N GLU A 189 11.26 -10.77 -3.90
CA GLU A 189 10.17 -11.58 -4.46
C GLU A 189 10.53 -13.08 -4.51
N GLN A 190 11.77 -13.42 -4.85
CA GLN A 190 12.27 -14.80 -4.81
C GLN A 190 12.36 -15.33 -3.39
N ARG A 191 12.67 -14.48 -2.39
CA ARG A 191 12.63 -14.88 -0.97
C ARG A 191 11.20 -15.07 -0.47
N ARG A 192 10.27 -14.19 -0.84
CA ARG A 192 8.83 -14.29 -0.56
C ARG A 192 8.21 -15.53 -1.24
N ALA A 193 8.50 -15.76 -2.51
CA ALA A 193 8.01 -16.91 -3.28
C ALA A 193 8.65 -18.24 -2.87
N ASN A 194 9.94 -18.27 -2.51
CA ASN A 194 10.58 -19.49 -1.98
C ASN A 194 10.08 -19.84 -0.58
N GLY A 195 9.60 -18.87 0.20
CA GLY A 195 8.85 -19.12 1.44
C GLY A 195 7.53 -19.86 1.16
N ILE A 196 6.77 -19.42 0.16
CA ILE A 196 5.51 -20.04 -0.28
C ILE A 196 5.73 -21.49 -0.77
N PHE A 197 6.81 -21.75 -1.53
CA PHE A 197 7.09 -23.10 -2.06
C PHE A 197 7.62 -24.11 -1.02
N LYS A 198 8.31 -23.66 0.04
CA LYS A 198 8.73 -24.55 1.13
C LYS A 198 7.55 -25.01 1.98
N VAL A 199 6.53 -24.16 2.18
CA VAL A 199 5.33 -24.49 2.96
C VAL A 199 4.44 -25.51 2.24
N LEU A 200 4.40 -25.52 0.91
CA LEU A 200 3.65 -26.51 0.13
C LEU A 200 4.30 -27.91 0.09
N ASN A 201 5.51 -28.08 0.64
CA ASN A 201 6.27 -29.33 0.60
C ASN A 201 6.61 -29.91 1.99
N LEU A 202 5.96 -29.46 3.06
CA LEU A 202 6.06 -30.12 4.35
C LEU A 202 5.09 -31.31 4.40
N PRO A 203 5.58 -32.58 4.44
CA PRO A 203 4.70 -33.72 4.67
C PRO A 203 4.05 -33.57 6.05
N GLY A 204 2.73 -33.68 6.07
CA GLY A 204 1.91 -33.37 7.22
C GLY A 204 2.39 -34.07 8.49
N ASN A 205 2.54 -33.28 9.57
CA ASN A 205 2.39 -33.81 10.90
C ASN A 205 1.63 -32.84 11.79
N ARG A 206 0.50 -33.38 12.28
CA ARG A 206 -0.39 -32.77 13.25
C ARG A 206 0.38 -32.41 14.52
N ARG A 207 0.20 -31.19 15.01
CA ARG A 207 -0.18 -30.81 16.40
C ARG A 207 0.37 -29.42 16.75
N LEU A 208 -0.39 -28.38 16.43
CA LEU A 208 -0.45 -27.18 17.26
C LEU A 208 -1.93 -26.84 17.46
N ARG A 209 -2.48 -27.44 18.53
CA ARG A 209 -3.80 -27.09 19.05
C ARG A 209 -3.69 -25.70 19.66
N HIS A 210 -4.64 -24.83 19.32
CA HIS A 210 -5.11 -23.73 20.17
C HIS A 210 -4.02 -22.81 20.75
N VAL A 211 -3.65 -21.76 20.03
CA VAL A 211 -3.33 -20.48 20.69
C VAL A 211 -4.67 -19.87 21.06
N GLN A 212 -5.12 -20.15 22.29
CA GLN A 212 -6.28 -19.50 22.87
C GLN A 212 -6.01 -18.00 22.95
N LEU A 213 -6.75 -17.22 22.15
CA LEU A 213 -7.06 -15.83 22.44
C LEU A 213 -7.67 -15.77 23.85
N LEU A 214 -6.84 -15.44 24.84
CA LEU A 214 -7.30 -15.14 26.20
C LEU A 214 -8.01 -13.77 26.18
N ARG A 215 -9.30 -13.80 25.86
CA ARG A 215 -10.30 -12.92 26.46
C ARG A 215 -10.69 -13.52 27.81
N SER A 216 -10.39 -12.84 28.91
CA SER A 216 -11.01 -13.16 30.20
C SER A 216 -12.51 -12.90 30.10
N ARG A 217 -13.30 -13.89 30.50
CA ARG A 217 -14.77 -13.83 30.56
C ARG A 217 -15.21 -13.04 31.79
N ALA A 218 -15.49 -11.77 31.59
CA ALA A 218 -16.58 -11.06 32.25
C ALA A 218 -17.12 -10.07 31.20
N ASP A 219 -18.44 -9.96 31.09
CA ASP A 219 -19.20 -9.20 30.09
C ASP A 219 -19.35 -9.84 28.71
N ALA A 220 -19.98 -11.03 28.71
CA ALA A 220 -20.72 -11.53 27.57
C ALA A 220 -22.16 -10.96 27.60
N SER A 221 -22.38 -9.85 26.89
CA SER A 221 -23.70 -9.47 26.37
C SER A 221 -23.57 -8.31 25.37
N GLN A 222 -23.34 -8.65 24.10
CA GLN A 222 -23.84 -7.97 22.88
C GLN A 222 -23.04 -8.51 21.69
N LEU A 223 -23.41 -9.72 21.26
CA LEU A 223 -23.11 -10.20 19.91
C LEU A 223 -24.12 -9.53 18.99
N GLY A 224 -23.68 -8.51 18.26
CA GLY A 224 -24.36 -8.05 17.06
C GLY A 224 -23.83 -8.85 15.88
N ASP A 225 -24.70 -9.63 15.25
CA ASP A 225 -24.44 -10.33 14.00
C ASP A 225 -24.16 -9.30 12.89
N GLY A 226 -22.89 -9.13 12.52
CA GLY A 226 -22.45 -8.31 11.41
C GLY A 226 -22.03 -9.18 10.23
N ASN A 227 -23.01 -9.85 9.60
CA ASN A 227 -22.82 -10.44 8.29
C ASN A 227 -23.14 -9.34 7.26
N GLU A 228 -22.16 -8.51 6.91
CA GLU A 228 -22.32 -7.48 5.89
C GLU A 228 -21.32 -7.74 4.76
N ILE A 229 -21.88 -8.22 3.66
CA ILE A 229 -21.24 -8.36 2.37
C ILE A 229 -20.98 -6.92 1.90
N SER A 230 -19.72 -6.56 1.71
CA SER A 230 -19.36 -5.28 1.11
C SER A 230 -19.68 -5.35 -0.38
N GLU A 231 -20.93 -5.05 -0.75
CA GLU A 231 -21.27 -4.81 -2.15
C GLU A 231 -20.54 -3.55 -2.62
N MET A 232 -19.75 -3.72 -3.69
CA MET A 232 -19.07 -2.63 -4.38
C MET A 232 -20.12 -1.73 -5.06
N PRO A 233 -19.94 -0.40 -5.12
CA PRO A 233 -20.83 0.44 -5.90
C PRO A 233 -20.59 0.21 -7.40
N GLU A 234 -21.57 -0.36 -8.08
CA GLU A 234 -21.62 -0.41 -9.54
C GLU A 234 -21.73 1.01 -10.09
N SER A 235 -20.82 1.38 -10.98
CA SER A 235 -20.89 2.62 -11.74
C SER A 235 -21.95 2.49 -12.84
N HIS A 236 -23.14 3.06 -12.61
CA HIS A 236 -24.11 3.27 -13.68
C HIS A 236 -23.64 4.39 -14.61
N GLY A 237 -22.78 4.04 -15.57
CA GLY A 237 -22.50 4.82 -16.77
C GLY A 237 -23.62 4.61 -17.78
N ASN A 238 -24.55 5.57 -17.85
CA ASN A 238 -25.62 5.59 -18.84
C ASN A 238 -25.02 5.99 -20.21
N MET A 239 -24.62 5.00 -21.03
CA MET A 239 -24.31 5.21 -22.45
C MET A 239 -25.24 4.37 -23.32
N SER A 240 -26.14 5.05 -24.04
CA SER A 240 -26.98 4.45 -25.07
C SER A 240 -26.17 4.11 -26.34
N PRO A 241 -26.60 3.12 -27.14
CA PRO A 241 -25.73 2.41 -28.06
C PRO A 241 -25.81 2.95 -29.50
N GLY A 242 -24.69 2.83 -30.23
CA GLY A 242 -24.71 2.72 -31.68
C GLY A 242 -23.59 3.44 -32.40
N ARG A 243 -22.57 2.70 -32.87
CA ARG A 243 -22.54 2.16 -34.24
C ARG A 243 -21.17 1.58 -34.56
N GLU A 244 -21.23 0.47 -35.30
CA GLU A 244 -20.15 -0.37 -35.79
C GLU A 244 -19.11 0.39 -36.61
N CYS A 245 -17.84 -0.05 -36.48
CA CYS A 245 -16.80 0.20 -37.46
C CYS A 245 -16.74 -0.99 -38.41
N GLY A 246 -16.96 -0.75 -39.71
CA GLY A 246 -16.89 -1.76 -40.77
C GLY A 246 -16.57 -1.12 -42.12
N MET A 247 -15.28 -1.07 -42.43
CA MET A 247 -14.62 -1.30 -43.74
C MET A 247 -15.26 -0.78 -45.06
N LEU A 248 -14.42 -0.04 -45.80
CA LEU A 248 -14.27 0.00 -47.27
C LEU A 248 -15.37 0.69 -48.12
N ASN A 249 -15.05 1.85 -48.71
CA ASN A 249 -14.84 1.96 -50.16
C ASN A 249 -14.42 3.37 -50.64
N HIS A 250 -13.75 3.33 -51.79
CA HIS A 250 -13.08 4.35 -52.58
C HIS A 250 -13.93 5.56 -53.05
N CYS A 251 -13.20 6.64 -53.36
CA CYS A 251 -13.34 7.57 -54.50
C CYS A 251 -14.15 8.88 -54.36
N PRO A 252 -13.81 9.92 -55.18
CA PRO A 252 -13.46 11.24 -54.67
C PRO A 252 -14.32 12.38 -55.24
N GLY A 253 -14.22 13.56 -54.62
CA GLY A 253 -14.58 14.83 -55.27
C GLY A 253 -15.38 15.78 -54.38
N GLY A 254 -15.01 17.06 -54.43
CA GLY A 254 -15.92 18.15 -54.04
C GLY A 254 -15.37 19.17 -53.04
N THR A 255 -14.48 20.02 -53.52
CA THR A 255 -14.49 21.49 -53.36
C THR A 255 -14.62 22.13 -51.96
N VAL A 256 -13.48 22.70 -51.54
CA VAL A 256 -13.25 24.04 -50.97
C VAL A 256 -14.46 24.84 -50.46
N MET A 257 -14.39 25.32 -49.22
CA MET A 257 -14.64 26.73 -48.86
C MET A 257 -14.12 27.03 -47.45
N GLU A 258 -13.20 28.00 -47.39
CA GLU A 258 -12.76 28.72 -46.20
C GLU A 258 -13.94 29.37 -45.47
N CYS A 259 -13.86 29.44 -44.14
CA CYS A 259 -14.32 30.62 -43.41
C CYS A 259 -13.38 30.86 -42.22
N GLN A 260 -12.76 32.04 -42.27
CA GLN A 260 -11.92 32.63 -41.25
C GLN A 260 -12.74 33.09 -40.02
N SER A 261 -12.07 33.05 -38.88
CA SER A 261 -12.05 34.01 -37.77
C SER A 261 -13.28 34.89 -37.46
N ALA A 262 -13.75 34.77 -36.23
CA ALA A 262 -13.98 35.90 -35.31
C ALA A 262 -13.60 35.46 -33.89
#